data_AF-F3KGA7-F1
#
_entry.id   AF-F3KGA7-F1
#
_cell.length_a   1.000
_cell.length_b   1.000
_cell.length_c   1.000
_cell.angle_alpha   90.00
_cell.angle_beta   90.00
_cell.angle_gamma   90.00
#
_symmetry.space_group_name_H-M   'P 1'
#
loop_
_entity.id
_entity.type
_entity.pdbx_description
1 polymer ?
#
loop_
_entity_poly.entity_id
_entity_poly.type
_entity_poly.pdbx_seq_one_letter_code
_entity_poly.pdbx_strand_id
1 'polypeptide(L)' 'MDDGVYQLLKQQDPADINQKNSSQTLPMLEMYDVKEVYVEAESLQARNLSAADLLIPVEIIDSQTTSELLEQQDILLNF' A
#
# COMPACT_ATOMS: atom_id res chain seq x y z
N MET A 1 6.31 -1.07 0.30
CA MET A 1 7.32 -2.12 0.54
C MET A 1 7.26 -2.54 2.01
N ASP A 2 7.80 -3.70 2.34
CA ASP A 2 7.94 -4.26 3.69
C ASP A 2 6.63 -4.24 4.49
N ASP A 3 6.68 -3.77 5.74
CA ASP A 3 5.51 -3.68 6.62
C ASP A 3 4.50 -2.63 6.16
N GLY A 4 4.88 -1.76 5.22
CA GLY A 4 3.97 -0.79 4.61
C GLY A 4 2.76 -1.45 3.95
N VAL A 5 2.87 -2.71 3.51
CA VAL A 5 1.73 -3.44 2.92
C VAL A 5 0.57 -3.63 3.89
N TYR A 6 0.83 -3.62 5.21
CA TYR A 6 -0.22 -3.72 6.22
C TYR A 6 -1.14 -2.51 6.26
N GLN A 7 -0.65 -1.33 5.82
CA GLN A 7 -1.47 -0.12 5.78
C GLN A 7 -2.68 -0.27 4.84
N LEU A 8 -2.56 -1.15 3.85
CA LEU A 8 -3.57 -1.39 2.83
C LEU A 8 -4.57 -2.49 3.22
N LEU A 9 -4.47 -3.15 4.38
CA LEU A 9 -5.39 -4.23 4.72
C LEU A 9 -6.84 -3.76 4.83
N LYS A 10 -7.77 -4.59 4.35
CA LYS A 10 -9.22 -4.42 4.57
C LYS A 10 -9.58 -4.59 6.04
N GLN A 11 -10.77 -4.09 6.40
CA GLN A 11 -11.43 -4.36 7.69
C GLN A 11 -10.60 -3.98 8.93
N GLN A 12 -9.74 -2.97 8.83
CA GLN A 12 -9.06 -2.41 10.00
C GLN A 12 -10.10 -1.74 10.90
N ASP A 13 -10.15 -2.12 12.18
CA ASP A 13 -10.97 -1.48 13.21
C ASP A 13 -10.11 -1.19 14.46
N PRO A 14 -9.62 0.06 14.60
CA PRO A 14 -8.80 0.44 15.74
C PRO A 14 -9.62 0.97 16.94
N ALA A 15 -10.93 0.71 17.02
CA ALA A 15 -11.78 1.17 18.13
C ALA A 15 -11.26 0.69 19.49
N ASP A 16 -10.81 -0.56 19.59
CA ASP A 16 -10.30 -1.16 20.84
C ASP A 16 -9.04 -0.48 21.38
N ILE A 17 -8.30 0.24 20.51
CA ILE A 17 -7.11 1.01 20.89
C ILE A 17 -7.37 2.52 20.96
N ASN A 18 -8.64 2.94 20.89
CA ASN A 18 -9.07 4.34 20.93
C ASN A 18 -8.39 5.24 19.87
N GLN A 19 -8.16 4.69 18.68
CA GLN A 19 -7.58 5.45 17.56
C GLN A 19 -8.59 5.68 16.44
N LYS A 20 -8.40 6.75 15.67
CA LYS A 20 -9.17 6.99 14.46
C LYS A 20 -8.73 6.00 13.37
N ASN A 21 -9.69 5.49 12.62
CA ASN A 21 -9.40 4.64 11.47
C ASN A 21 -8.88 5.47 10.28
N SER A 22 -7.56 5.53 10.11
CA SER A 22 -6.92 6.26 9.02
C SER A 22 -7.02 5.53 7.67
N SER A 23 -7.21 4.21 7.65
CA SER A 23 -7.30 3.44 6.39
C SER A 23 -8.47 3.90 5.49
N GLN A 24 -9.52 4.50 6.09
CA GLN A 24 -10.68 5.02 5.36
C GLN A 24 -10.34 6.16 4.39
N THR A 25 -9.18 6.79 4.52
CA THR A 25 -8.76 7.83 3.58
C THR A 25 -8.09 7.29 2.32
N LEU A 26 -7.64 6.03 2.32
CA LEU A 26 -6.95 5.44 1.18
C LEU A 26 -7.83 5.32 -0.07
N PRO A 27 -9.12 4.91 0.00
CA PRO A 27 -9.99 4.91 -1.18
C PRO A 27 -10.21 6.29 -1.80
N MET A 28 -10.02 7.36 -1.04
CA MET A 28 -10.17 8.73 -1.56
C MET A 28 -8.99 9.13 -2.46
N LEU A 29 -7.87 8.41 -2.46
CA LEU A 29 -6.71 8.69 -3.32
C LEU A 29 -7.09 8.81 -4.80
N GLU A 30 -8.02 7.98 -5.27
CA GLU A 30 -8.55 8.04 -6.64
C GLU A 30 -9.20 9.40 -6.95
N MET A 31 -9.89 10.02 -5.97
CA MET A 31 -10.50 11.35 -6.11
C MET A 31 -9.46 12.48 -6.17
N TYR A 32 -8.24 12.22 -5.71
CA TYR A 32 -7.11 13.15 -5.76
C TYR A 32 -6.18 12.89 -6.96
N ASP A 33 -6.67 12.17 -7.98
CA ASP A 33 -5.91 11.78 -9.19
C ASP A 33 -4.67 10.90 -8.92
N VAL A 34 -4.58 10.27 -7.74
CA VAL A 34 -3.55 9.25 -7.46
C VAL A 34 -4.02 7.92 -8.04
N LYS A 35 -3.47 7.57 -9.21
CA LYS A 35 -3.85 6.38 -9.99
C LYS A 35 -2.84 5.25 -9.91
N GLU A 36 -1.59 5.61 -9.69
CA GLU A 36 -0.45 4.70 -9.66
C GLU A 36 -0.15 4.31 -8.22
N VAL A 37 -0.67 3.16 -7.80
CA VAL A 37 -0.43 2.60 -6.46
C VAL A 37 0.20 1.24 -6.61
N TYR A 38 1.46 1.13 -6.20
CA TYR A 38 2.27 -0.07 -6.35
C TYR A 38 2.48 -0.80 -5.03
N VAL A 39 2.48 -2.13 -5.08
CA VAL A 39 2.79 -2.99 -3.94
C VAL A 39 3.79 -4.06 -4.35
N GLU A 40 4.84 -4.24 -3.57
CA GLU A 40 5.86 -5.25 -3.83
C GLU A 40 5.33 -6.67 -3.55
N ALA A 41 5.52 -7.57 -4.51
CA ALA A 41 5.05 -8.96 -4.47
C ALA A 41 5.68 -9.75 -3.33
N GLU A 42 6.99 -9.63 -3.15
CA GLU A 42 7.80 -10.34 -2.15
C GLU A 42 7.35 -9.96 -0.74
N SER A 43 7.03 -8.68 -0.51
CA SER A 43 6.49 -8.18 0.74
C SER A 43 5.13 -8.77 1.10
N LEU A 44 4.24 -8.96 0.11
CA LEU A 44 2.96 -9.64 0.30
C LEU A 44 3.15 -11.13 0.60
N GLN A 45 3.99 -11.80 -0.19
CA GLN A 45 4.25 -13.24 -0.05
C GLN A 45 4.85 -13.59 1.31
N ALA A 46 5.83 -12.82 1.79
CA ALA A 46 6.44 -13.01 3.10
C ALA A 46 5.43 -12.93 4.26
N ARG A 47 4.29 -12.26 4.04
CA ARG A 47 3.23 -12.04 5.03
C ARG A 47 1.98 -12.88 4.76
N ASN A 48 2.02 -13.78 3.76
CA ASN A 48 0.88 -14.57 3.28
C ASN A 48 -0.33 -13.72 2.88
N LEU A 49 -0.09 -12.56 2.27
CA LEU A 49 -1.12 -11.65 1.80
C LEU A 49 -1.27 -11.74 0.28
N SER A 50 -2.43 -11.32 -0.20
CA SER A 50 -2.79 -11.25 -1.61
C SER A 50 -3.50 -9.94 -1.92
N ALA A 51 -3.67 -9.62 -3.22
CA ALA A 51 -4.47 -8.47 -3.64
C ALA A 51 -5.90 -8.47 -3.07
N ALA A 52 -6.48 -9.65 -2.81
CA ALA A 52 -7.83 -9.77 -2.26
C ALA A 52 -7.93 -9.23 -0.83
N ASP A 53 -6.82 -9.12 -0.11
CA ASP A 53 -6.75 -8.61 1.25
C ASP A 53 -6.64 -7.07 1.30
N LEU A 54 -6.43 -6.42 0.15
CA LEU A 54 -6.09 -5.00 0.07
C LEU A 54 -7.31 -4.10 -0.20
N LEU A 55 -7.39 -2.98 0.51
CA LEU A 55 -8.53 -2.07 0.57
C LEU A 55 -8.78 -1.31 -0.73
N ILE A 56 -7.72 -1.04 -1.49
CA ILE A 56 -7.77 -0.29 -2.75
C ILE A 56 -7.14 -1.12 -3.88
N PRO A 57 -7.51 -0.87 -5.14
CA PRO A 57 -6.81 -1.46 -6.27
C PRO A 57 -5.33 -1.05 -6.25
N VAL A 58 -4.45 -2.01 -6.51
CA VAL A 58 -3.00 -1.78 -6.60
C VAL A 58 -2.43 -2.58 -7.77
N GLU A 59 -1.31 -2.12 -8.29
CA GLU A 59 -0.47 -2.89 -9.19
C GLU A 59 0.60 -3.63 -8.37
N ILE A 60 0.59 -4.96 -8.44
CA ILE A 60 1.60 -5.78 -7.78
C ILE A 60 2.80 -5.89 -8.71
N ILE A 61 3.96 -5.44 -8.23
CA ILE A 61 5.23 -5.44 -8.96
C ILE A 61 6.29 -6.21 -8.18
N ASP A 62 7.31 -6.74 -8.86
CA ASP A 62 8.43 -7.44 -8.23
C ASP A 62 9.48 -6.47 -7.66
N SER A 63 10.45 -6.99 -6.89
CA SER A 63 11.52 -6.17 -6.32
C SER A 63 12.39 -5.47 -7.37
N GLN A 64 12.56 -6.06 -8.56
CA GLN A 64 13.33 -5.43 -9.64
C GLN A 64 12.60 -4.19 -10.16
N THR A 65 11.34 -4.33 -10.54
CA THR A 65 10.47 -3.25 -11.03
C THR A 65 10.32 -2.16 -9.96
N THR A 66 10.21 -2.56 -8.69
CA THR A 66 10.17 -1.61 -7.57
C THR A 66 11.44 -0.74 -7.54
N SER A 67 12.61 -1.36 -7.70
CA SER A 67 13.89 -0.63 -7.72
C SER A 67 13.98 0.32 -8.90
N GLU A 68 13.61 -0.14 -10.10
CA GLU A 68 13.60 0.66 -11.33
C GLU A 68 12.63 1.85 -11.23
N LEU A 69 11.45 1.67 -10.63
CA LEU A 69 10.47 2.73 -10.43
C LEU A 69 10.99 3.79 -9.45
N LEU A 70 11.61 3.37 -8.35
CA LEU A 70 12.17 4.30 -7.35
C LEU A 70 13.32 5.14 -7.92
N GLU A 71 14.17 4.54 -8.75
CA GLU A 71 15.27 5.26 -9.42
C GLU A 71 14.80 6.32 -10.42
N GLN A 72 13.60 6.16 -10.99
CA GLN A 72 13.02 7.12 -11.94
C GLN A 72 12.43 8.37 -11.27
N GLN A 73 12.26 8.39 -9.95
CA GLN A 73 11.62 9.51 -9.27
C GLN A 73 12.62 10.61 -8.95
N ASP A 74 12.29 11.85 -9.32
CA ASP A 74 13.10 13.03 -8.97
C ASP A 74 13.10 13.31 -7.46
N ILE A 75 11.99 12.97 -6.78
CA ILE A 75 11.77 13.23 -5.36
C ILE A 75 11.15 11.99 -4.71
N LEU A 76 11.77 11.51 -3.64
CA LEU A 76 11.25 10.44 -2.80
C LEU A 76 10.90 10.97 -1.42
N LEU A 77 9.66 10.72 -0.99
CA LEU A 77 9.19 10.99 0.36
C LEU A 77 9.04 9.66 1.10
N ASN A 78 9.80 9.49 2.19
CA ASN A 78 9.79 8.28 3.01
C ASN A 78 9.13 8.57 4.37
N PHE A 79 8.37 7.60 4.89
CA PHE A 79 7.55 7.72 6.10
C PHE A 79 7.70 6.49 7.00
#